data_AF-A0A968J4A1-F1
#
_entry.id   AF-A0A968J4A1-F1
#
_cell.length_a   1.000
_cell.length_b   1.000
_cell.length_c   1.000
_cell.angle_alpha   90.00
_cell.angle_beta   90.00
_cell.angle_gamma   90.00
#
_symmetry.space_group_name_H-M   'P 1'
#
loop_
_entity.id
_entity.type
_entity.pdbx_description
1 polymer ?
#
loop_
_entity_poly.entity_id
_entity_poly.type
_entity_poly.pdbx_seq_one_letter_code
_entity_poly.pdbx_strand_id
1 'polypeptide(L)'
;MLSPRAEWGGDRHPLVLNTQPALIWRGELGRVELADESTGRIVWSQRVMDKGPLLLSGATLVPGRQYTWLAYDANDLLVHAMAFQVLGGEMRQRMLSLLAERRSEKRSAEPSASESEIQAWERVRHLSQNQLWADVLQEAYRMERPSPSLSRFRQDLEQSLCGDRPPRFSRPLSRALVRSALTKP
;
A
#
# COMPACT_ATOMS: atom_id res chain seq x y z
N MET A 1 22.06 -7.63 -3.39
CA MET A 1 20.78 -8.29 -3.72
C MET A 1 19.87 -8.11 -2.51
N LEU A 2 18.97 -7.13 -2.55
CA LEU A 2 18.09 -6.83 -1.41
C LEU A 2 16.92 -7.81 -1.47
N SER A 3 16.97 -8.86 -0.64
CA SER A 3 15.91 -9.86 -0.57
C SER A 3 14.85 -9.37 0.41
N PRO A 4 13.58 -9.19 -0.01
CA PRO A 4 12.55 -8.60 0.84
C PRO A 4 12.22 -9.44 2.08
N ARG A 5 12.62 -10.71 2.13
CA ARG A 5 12.10 -11.72 3.06
C ARG A 5 12.50 -11.54 4.55
N ALA A 6 13.55 -10.79 4.85
CA ALA A 6 14.15 -10.77 6.19
C ALA A 6 13.54 -9.74 7.17
N GLU A 7 12.77 -8.76 6.68
CA GLU A 7 12.39 -7.57 7.47
C GLU A 7 10.92 -7.52 7.91
N TRP A 8 10.14 -8.56 7.61
CA TRP A 8 8.70 -8.64 7.92
C TRP A 8 8.41 -9.18 9.34
N GLY A 9 9.45 -9.40 10.14
CA GLY A 9 9.38 -9.99 11.48
C GLY A 9 9.61 -8.96 12.59
N GLY A 10 8.56 -8.25 13.00
CA GLY A 10 8.52 -7.46 14.22
C GLY A 10 7.11 -6.90 14.43
N ASP A 11 6.68 -6.71 15.67
CA ASP A 11 5.34 -6.28 16.11
C ASP A 11 4.89 -4.87 15.64
N ARG A 12 5.31 -4.40 14.45
CA ARG A 12 5.03 -3.06 13.92
C ARG A 12 4.13 -3.16 12.69
N HIS A 13 3.02 -2.43 12.72
CA HIS A 13 2.15 -2.24 11.55
C HIS A 13 2.95 -1.63 10.38
N PRO A 14 2.72 -2.08 9.13
CA PRO A 14 3.26 -1.43 7.95
C PRO A 14 3.03 0.09 7.97
N LEU A 15 4.06 0.84 7.59
CA LEU A 15 4.00 2.29 7.48
C LEU A 15 3.74 2.69 6.03
N VAL A 16 2.91 3.70 5.84
CA VAL A 16 2.58 4.24 4.52
C VAL A 16 2.75 5.75 4.49
N LEU A 17 3.47 6.28 3.51
CA LEU A 17 3.66 7.72 3.33
C LEU A 17 2.48 8.34 2.58
N ASN A 18 1.95 7.69 1.56
CA ASN A 18 0.85 8.22 0.77
C ASN A 18 -0.46 8.23 1.57
N THR A 19 -1.17 9.35 1.48
CA THR A 19 -2.51 9.49 2.07
C THR A 19 -3.59 8.79 1.24
N GLN A 20 -3.28 8.32 0.04
CA GLN A 20 -4.15 7.48 -0.78
C GLN A 20 -3.45 6.15 -1.02
N PRO A 21 -3.36 5.26 0.00
CA PRO A 21 -2.61 4.02 -0.08
C PRO A 21 -3.15 3.08 -1.15
N ALA A 22 -2.26 2.19 -1.63
CA ALA A 22 -2.60 1.15 -2.56
C ALA A 22 -2.64 -0.19 -1.85
N LEU A 23 -3.57 -1.03 -2.28
CA LEU A 23 -3.63 -2.44 -1.92
C LEU A 23 -3.23 -3.26 -3.14
N ILE A 24 -2.32 -4.24 -2.92
CA ILE A 24 -2.07 -5.31 -3.88
C ILE A 24 -2.72 -6.59 -3.41
N TRP A 25 -3.30 -7.35 -4.34
CA TRP A 25 -3.86 -8.67 -4.03
C TRP A 25 -3.67 -9.66 -5.17
N ARG A 26 -3.86 -10.93 -4.85
CA ARG A 26 -3.89 -12.04 -5.80
C ARG A 26 -5.11 -12.92 -5.48
N GLY A 27 -5.76 -13.43 -6.52
CA GLY A 27 -7.00 -14.20 -6.40
C GLY A 27 -8.25 -13.33 -6.57
N GLU A 28 -9.39 -13.90 -6.22
CA GLU A 28 -10.69 -13.26 -6.39
C GLU A 28 -11.13 -12.56 -5.10
N LEU A 29 -11.51 -11.29 -5.23
CA LEU A 29 -12.13 -10.50 -4.17
C LEU A 29 -13.48 -9.99 -4.68
N GLY A 30 -14.48 -9.97 -3.81
CA GLY A 30 -15.78 -9.36 -4.11
C GLY A 30 -15.82 -7.89 -3.70
N ARG A 31 -15.25 -7.55 -2.55
CA ARG A 31 -15.24 -6.17 -2.01
C ARG A 31 -13.99 -5.92 -1.19
N VAL A 32 -13.50 -4.68 -1.23
CA VAL A 32 -12.48 -4.17 -0.32
C VAL A 32 -13.03 -2.94 0.37
N GLU A 33 -12.77 -2.85 1.67
CA GLU A 33 -13.12 -1.70 2.50
C GLU A 33 -11.92 -1.19 3.28
N LEU A 34 -11.96 0.08 3.63
CA LEU A 34 -10.97 0.73 4.46
C LEU A 34 -11.65 1.27 5.71
N ALA A 35 -11.21 0.80 6.87
CA ALA A 35 -11.72 1.22 8.16
C ALA A 35 -10.73 2.16 8.87
N ASP A 36 -11.24 3.23 9.48
CA ASP A 36 -10.48 4.05 10.42
C ASP A 36 -10.52 3.38 11.80
N GLU A 37 -9.37 2.93 12.31
CA GLU A 37 -9.32 2.15 13.56
C GLU A 37 -9.73 2.96 14.78
N SER A 38 -9.52 4.28 14.76
CA SER A 38 -9.86 5.14 15.90
C SER A 38 -11.37 5.35 16.05
N THR A 39 -12.12 5.26 14.94
CA THR A 39 -13.57 5.48 14.93
C THR A 39 -14.36 4.20 14.69
N GLY A 40 -13.72 3.15 14.18
CA GLY A 40 -14.37 1.91 13.72
C GLY A 40 -15.25 2.09 12.47
N ARG A 41 -15.18 3.25 11.81
CA ARG A 41 -16.02 3.57 10.64
C ARG A 41 -15.33 3.17 9.35
N ILE A 42 -16.10 2.66 8.40
CA ILE A 42 -15.68 2.48 7.01
C ILE A 42 -15.57 3.87 6.37
N VAL A 43 -14.36 4.23 5.94
CA VAL A 43 -14.07 5.50 5.26
C VAL A 43 -14.05 5.36 3.75
N TRP A 44 -13.96 4.14 3.24
CA TRP A 44 -13.98 3.83 1.82
C TRP A 44 -14.40 2.37 1.58
N SER A 45 -15.11 2.11 0.49
CA SER A 45 -15.58 0.78 0.10
C SER A 45 -15.67 0.69 -1.42
N GLN A 46 -15.19 -0.40 -2.00
CA GLN A 46 -15.26 -0.66 -3.44
C GLN A 46 -15.53 -2.13 -3.70
N ARG A 47 -16.51 -2.42 -4.57
CA ARG A 47 -16.64 -3.75 -5.18
C ARG A 47 -15.52 -3.94 -6.20
N VAL A 48 -14.86 -5.08 -6.11
CA VAL A 48 -13.76 -5.45 -7.00
C VAL A 48 -14.36 -6.28 -8.13
N MET A 49 -14.56 -5.63 -9.28
CA MET A 49 -15.10 -6.27 -10.50
C MET A 49 -13.98 -6.74 -11.43
N ASP A 50 -12.78 -6.13 -11.31
CA ASP A 50 -11.67 -6.31 -12.23
C ASP A 50 -10.54 -7.15 -11.63
N LYS A 51 -9.87 -7.90 -12.51
CA LYS A 51 -8.65 -8.68 -12.21
C LYS A 51 -7.42 -7.79 -12.34
N GLY A 52 -7.32 -6.73 -11.54
CA GLY A 52 -6.13 -5.90 -11.44
C GLY A 52 -5.31 -6.28 -10.20
N PRO A 53 -3.98 -6.19 -10.20
CA PRO A 53 -3.21 -6.45 -9.00
C PRO A 53 -3.24 -5.26 -8.03
N LEU A 54 -3.66 -4.06 -8.44
CA LEU A 54 -3.53 -2.83 -7.64
C LEU A 54 -4.86 -2.08 -7.51
N LEU A 55 -5.18 -1.70 -6.27
CA LEU A 55 -6.36 -0.93 -5.92
C LEU A 55 -5.91 0.34 -5.20
N LEU A 56 -6.29 1.50 -5.72
CA LEU A 56 -6.02 2.78 -5.05
C LEU A 56 -7.24 3.19 -4.23
N SER A 57 -7.06 3.48 -2.94
CA SER A 57 -8.12 4.13 -2.20
C SER A 57 -8.26 5.56 -2.74
N GLY A 58 -9.38 5.88 -3.39
CA GLY A 58 -9.72 7.27 -3.74
C GLY A 58 -9.95 8.16 -2.50
N ALA A 59 -9.95 7.58 -1.30
CA ALA A 59 -10.06 8.29 -0.04
C ALA A 59 -8.71 8.87 0.41
N THR A 60 -8.72 10.15 0.78
CA THR A 60 -7.57 10.83 1.39
C THR A 60 -7.55 10.60 2.89
N LEU A 61 -6.57 9.85 3.35
CA LEU A 61 -6.35 9.49 4.75
C LEU A 61 -5.58 10.55 5.51
N VAL A 62 -5.76 10.55 6.83
CA VAL A 62 -5.14 11.52 7.73
C VAL A 62 -3.78 11.00 8.20
N PRO A 63 -2.70 11.77 8.03
CA PRO A 63 -1.39 11.44 8.57
C PRO A 63 -1.40 11.14 10.07
N GLY A 64 -0.61 10.15 10.49
CA GLY A 64 -0.48 9.71 11.87
C GLY A 64 -1.55 8.72 12.33
N ARG A 65 -2.64 8.54 11.57
CA ARG A 65 -3.74 7.63 11.94
C ARG A 65 -3.52 6.20 11.44
N GLN A 66 -4.18 5.27 12.12
CA GLN A 66 -4.19 3.84 11.80
C GLN A 66 -5.48 3.46 11.07
N TYR A 67 -5.33 2.59 10.10
CA TYR A 67 -6.39 2.11 9.25
C TYR A 67 -6.26 0.61 9.01
N THR A 68 -7.38 -0.04 8.71
CA THR A 68 -7.40 -1.46 8.35
C THR A 68 -7.99 -1.63 6.96
N TRP A 69 -7.25 -2.31 6.08
CA TRP A 69 -7.82 -2.89 4.86
C TRP A 69 -8.62 -4.14 5.23
N LEU A 70 -9.86 -4.21 4.78
CA LEU A 70 -10.75 -5.36 4.94
C LEU A 70 -11.08 -5.91 3.55
N ALA A 71 -10.74 -7.16 3.29
CA ALA A 71 -11.00 -7.80 2.01
C ALA A 71 -12.03 -8.92 2.16
N TYR A 72 -13.02 -8.92 1.27
CA TYR A 72 -14.15 -9.83 1.27
C TYR A 72 -14.16 -10.64 -0.03
N ASP A 73 -14.58 -11.90 0.05
CA ASP A 73 -14.83 -12.74 -1.11
C ASP A 73 -16.16 -12.39 -1.82
N ALA A 74 -16.52 -13.16 -2.85
CA ALA A 74 -17.75 -12.96 -3.62
C ALA A 74 -19.04 -13.19 -2.80
N ASN A 75 -18.97 -13.88 -1.66
CA ASN A 75 -20.10 -14.14 -0.77
C ASN A 75 -20.14 -13.15 0.41
N ASP A 76 -19.41 -12.03 0.31
CA ASP A 76 -19.27 -11.02 1.37
C ASP A 76 -18.66 -11.57 2.68
N LEU A 77 -17.92 -12.67 2.64
CA LEU A 77 -17.18 -13.18 3.80
C LEU A 77 -15.82 -12.48 3.90
N LEU A 78 -15.48 -12.01 5.10
CA LEU A 78 -14.18 -11.41 5.37
C LEU A 78 -13.07 -12.48 5.27
N VAL A 79 -12.18 -12.34 4.29
CA VAL A 79 -11.08 -13.29 4.05
C VAL A 79 -9.72 -12.74 4.46
N HIS A 80 -9.59 -11.41 4.57
CA HIS A 80 -8.34 -10.79 5.00
C HIS A 80 -8.57 -9.45 5.73
N ALA A 81 -7.72 -9.17 6.71
CA ALA A 81 -7.65 -7.87 7.37
C ALA A 81 -6.18 -7.46 7.56
N MET A 82 -5.81 -6.26 7.13
CA MET A 82 -4.43 -5.77 7.24
C MET A 82 -4.41 -4.34 7.77
N ALA A 83 -3.91 -4.18 9.00
CA ALA A 83 -3.73 -2.88 9.63
C ALA A 83 -2.46 -2.19 9.14
N PHE A 84 -2.49 -0.87 9.01
CA PHE A 84 -1.35 -0.03 8.66
C PHE A 84 -1.47 1.36 9.28
N GLN A 85 -0.37 2.10 9.32
CA GLN A 85 -0.35 3.48 9.79
C GLN A 85 0.15 4.44 8.72
N VAL A 86 -0.58 5.53 8.51
CA VAL A 86 -0.11 6.62 7.66
C VAL A 86 0.93 7.41 8.44
N LEU A 87 2.12 7.61 7.87
CA LEU A 87 3.18 8.42 8.47
C LEU A 87 2.67 9.83 8.76
N GLY A 88 2.90 10.30 9.98
CA GLY A 88 2.57 11.65 10.46
C GLY A 88 3.79 12.38 11.00
N GLY A 89 3.57 13.61 11.47
CA GLY A 89 4.56 14.42 12.19
C GLY A 89 5.83 14.74 11.40
N GLU A 90 6.93 14.95 12.12
CA GLU A 90 8.23 15.34 11.56
C GLU A 90 8.81 14.29 10.61
N MET A 91 8.61 13.00 10.90
CA MET A 91 9.11 11.92 10.04
C MET A 91 8.48 12.00 8.64
N ARG A 92 7.16 12.25 8.56
CA ARG A 92 6.48 12.49 7.29
C ARG A 92 7.09 13.67 6.55
N GLN A 93 7.24 14.81 7.23
CA GLN A 93 7.76 16.03 6.62
C GLN A 93 9.18 15.81 6.07
N ARG A 94 10.05 15.18 6.86
CA ARG A 94 11.41 14.82 6.44
C ARG A 94 11.40 13.95 5.18
N MET A 95 10.56 12.92 5.13
CA MET A 95 10.45 12.05 3.95
C MET A 95 9.95 12.80 2.72
N LEU A 96 8.94 13.67 2.88
CA LEU A 96 8.43 14.49 1.78
C LEU A 96 9.48 15.48 1.26
N SER A 97 10.22 16.13 2.16
CA SER A 97 11.32 17.04 1.78
C SER A 97 12.41 16.30 1.02
N LEU A 98 12.86 15.13 1.51
CA LEU A 98 13.89 14.33 0.84
C LEU A 98 13.46 13.84 -0.55
N LEU A 99 12.18 13.54 -0.74
CA LEU A 99 11.63 13.19 -2.06
C LEU A 99 11.51 14.42 -2.98
N ALA A 100 11.19 15.59 -2.42
CA ALA A 100 11.09 16.84 -3.17
C ALA A 100 12.46 17.36 -3.63
N GLU A 101 13.47 17.35 -2.75
CA GLU A 101 14.85 17.77 -3.04
C GLU A 101 15.42 16.97 -4.22
N ARG A 102 15.34 15.63 -4.17
CA ARG A 102 15.77 14.75 -5.27
C ARG A 102 15.03 15.02 -6.57
N ARG A 103 13.75 15.42 -6.50
CA ARG A 103 12.97 15.78 -7.68
C ARG A 103 13.44 17.11 -8.27
N SER A 104 13.81 18.08 -7.44
CA SER A 104 14.31 19.38 -7.89
C SER A 104 15.72 19.33 -8.48
N GLU A 105 16.61 18.49 -7.93
CA GLU A 105 17.98 18.31 -8.44
C GLU A 105 18.04 17.74 -9.86
N LYS A 106 16.98 17.06 -10.30
CA LYS A 106 16.92 16.32 -11.57
C LYS A 106 15.89 16.86 -12.56
N ARG A 107 15.43 18.10 -12.35
CA ARG A 107 14.35 18.67 -13.16
C ARG A 107 14.88 19.20 -14.51
N SER A 108 14.87 18.34 -15.52
CA SER A 108 14.80 18.75 -16.93
C SER A 108 13.41 19.38 -17.18
N ALA A 109 13.31 20.41 -18.03
CA ALA A 109 12.03 21.06 -18.34
C ALA A 109 11.01 20.08 -18.95
N GLU A 110 11.50 19.10 -19.71
CA GLU A 110 10.78 17.91 -20.17
C GLU A 110 11.71 16.70 -20.06
N PRO A 111 11.55 15.82 -19.05
CA PRO A 111 12.36 14.63 -18.96
C PRO A 111 11.95 13.65 -20.07
N SER A 112 12.96 13.09 -20.75
CA SER A 112 12.78 11.94 -21.64
C SER A 112 12.16 10.75 -20.88
N ALA A 113 11.62 9.78 -21.62
CA ALA A 113 11.10 8.55 -21.04
C ALA A 113 12.16 7.83 -20.18
N SER A 114 13.43 7.85 -20.62
CA SER A 114 14.57 7.29 -19.89
C SER A 114 14.82 8.01 -18.56
N GLU A 115 14.82 9.35 -18.56
CA GLU A 115 15.01 10.13 -17.33
C GLU A 115 13.86 9.91 -16.33
N SER A 116 12.63 9.83 -16.84
CA SER A 116 11.44 9.57 -16.03
C SER A 116 11.53 8.21 -15.31
N GLU A 117 12.02 7.18 -16.00
CA GLU A 117 12.21 5.86 -15.44
C GLU A 117 13.36 5.79 -14.43
N ILE A 118 14.49 6.47 -14.70
CA ILE A 118 15.60 6.60 -13.74
C ILE A 118 15.09 7.25 -12.44
N GLN A 119 14.36 8.35 -12.54
CA GLN A 119 13.81 9.04 -11.38
C GLN A 119 12.85 8.15 -10.57
N ALA A 120 12.06 7.32 -11.24
CA ALA A 120 11.17 6.40 -10.56
C ALA A 120 11.91 5.28 -9.84
N TRP A 121 12.97 4.73 -10.46
CA TRP A 121 13.84 3.75 -9.80
C TRP A 121 14.50 4.29 -8.54
N GLU A 122 14.87 5.57 -8.55
CA GLU A 122 15.43 6.22 -7.37
C GLU A 122 14.40 6.40 -6.25
N ARG A 123 13.16 6.79 -6.60
CA ARG A 123 12.06 6.85 -5.63
C ARG A 123 11.76 5.48 -5.04
N VAL A 124 11.64 4.46 -5.89
CA VAL A 124 11.46 3.06 -5.49
C VAL A 124 12.56 2.62 -4.52
N ARG A 125 13.82 2.90 -4.84
CA ARG A 125 14.96 2.57 -3.98
C ARG A 125 14.86 3.27 -2.62
N HIS A 126 14.57 4.57 -2.62
CA HIS A 126 14.49 5.34 -1.39
C HIS A 126 13.33 4.90 -0.49
N LEU A 127 12.15 4.64 -1.08
CA LEU A 127 10.98 4.15 -0.35
C LEU A 127 11.21 2.74 0.21
N SER A 128 11.87 1.87 -0.57
CA SER A 128 12.24 0.50 -0.14
C SER A 128 13.17 0.51 1.07
N GLN A 129 14.17 1.41 1.09
CA GLN A 129 15.09 1.57 2.21
C GLN A 129 14.39 2.00 3.52
N ASN A 130 13.21 2.60 3.41
CA ASN A 130 12.40 3.03 4.55
C ASN A 130 11.22 2.07 4.82
N GLN A 131 11.19 0.89 4.19
CA GLN A 131 10.15 -0.13 4.33
C GLN A 131 8.73 0.37 3.99
N LEU A 132 8.62 1.40 3.14
CA LEU A 132 7.37 2.00 2.70
C LEU A 132 6.79 1.25 1.50
N TRP A 133 6.48 -0.03 1.68
CA TRP A 133 6.20 -0.95 0.56
C TRP A 133 4.92 -0.61 -0.23
N ALA A 134 3.89 -0.06 0.43
CA ALA A 134 2.70 0.44 -0.27
C ALA A 134 3.04 1.60 -1.22
N ASP A 135 3.96 2.49 -0.80
CA ASP A 135 4.45 3.59 -1.62
C ASP A 135 5.38 3.10 -2.74
N VAL A 136 6.21 2.10 -2.45
CA VAL A 136 7.04 1.41 -3.46
C VAL A 136 6.17 0.84 -4.57
N LEU A 137 5.08 0.14 -4.21
CA LEU A 137 4.11 -0.37 -5.17
C LEU A 137 3.55 0.75 -6.03
N GLN A 138 3.03 1.81 -5.42
CA GLN A 138 2.44 2.90 -6.20
C GLN A 138 3.43 3.54 -7.18
N GLU A 139 4.65 3.83 -6.75
CA GLU A 139 5.66 4.39 -7.64
C GLU A 139 6.08 3.40 -8.73
N ALA A 140 6.18 2.11 -8.39
CA ALA A 140 6.46 1.08 -9.37
C ALA A 140 5.36 1.02 -10.43
N TYR A 141 4.08 1.11 -10.07
CA TYR A 141 2.91 1.00 -10.97
C TYR A 141 2.49 2.31 -11.66
N ARG A 142 3.04 3.46 -11.25
CA ARG A 142 2.72 4.77 -11.81
C ARG A 142 3.05 4.94 -13.29
N MET A 143 4.02 4.18 -13.81
CA MET A 143 4.39 4.22 -15.23
C MET A 143 3.52 3.29 -16.07
N GLU A 144 2.83 3.82 -17.07
CA GLU A 144 1.98 3.02 -17.97
C GLU A 144 2.80 2.04 -18.84
N ARG A 145 4.03 2.41 -19.22
CA ARG A 145 4.93 1.61 -20.08
C ARG A 145 6.29 1.41 -19.41
N PRO A 146 6.39 0.53 -18.41
CA PRO A 146 7.66 0.24 -17.72
C PRO A 146 8.68 -0.43 -18.66
N SER A 147 9.99 -0.24 -18.43
CA SER A 147 11.01 -1.08 -19.09
C SER A 147 10.86 -2.55 -18.69
N PRO A 148 11.54 -3.47 -19.41
CA PRO A 148 11.61 -4.87 -18.99
C PRO A 148 12.13 -5.06 -17.55
N SER A 149 13.08 -4.22 -17.11
CA SER A 149 13.63 -4.29 -15.76
C SER A 149 12.60 -3.90 -14.70
N LEU A 150 11.85 -2.81 -14.93
CA LEU A 150 10.79 -2.38 -14.01
C LEU A 150 9.60 -3.34 -14.02
N SER A 151 9.29 -3.92 -15.17
CA SER A 151 8.26 -4.97 -15.29
C SER A 151 8.61 -6.20 -14.46
N ARG A 152 9.85 -6.68 -14.51
CA ARG A 152 10.33 -7.79 -13.66
C ARG A 152 10.24 -7.42 -12.17
N PHE A 153 10.66 -6.22 -11.81
CA PHE A 153 10.57 -5.75 -10.44
C PHE A 153 9.14 -5.69 -9.90
N ARG A 154 8.17 -5.26 -10.73
CA ARG A 154 6.75 -5.35 -10.37
C ARG A 154 6.36 -6.79 -10.06
N GLN A 155 6.67 -7.73 -10.95
CA GLN A 155 6.36 -9.15 -10.76
C GLN A 155 6.99 -9.73 -9.48
N ASP A 156 8.25 -9.41 -9.21
CA ASP A 156 8.95 -9.84 -7.99
C ASP A 156 8.30 -9.25 -6.73
N LEU A 157 7.86 -7.99 -6.78
CA LEU A 157 7.09 -7.36 -5.70
C LEU A 157 5.76 -8.09 -5.49
N GLU A 158 4.98 -8.36 -6.54
CA GLU A 158 3.70 -9.08 -6.38
C GLU A 158 3.91 -10.46 -5.75
N GLN A 159 4.94 -11.19 -6.18
CA GLN A 159 5.27 -12.50 -5.62
C GLN A 159 5.73 -12.42 -4.17
N SER A 160 6.51 -11.40 -3.82
CA SER A 160 6.99 -11.24 -2.45
C SER A 160 5.88 -10.81 -1.49
N LEU A 161 4.95 -9.97 -1.94
CA LEU A 161 3.90 -9.39 -1.10
C LEU A 161 2.67 -10.28 -1.00
N CYS A 162 2.38 -11.06 -2.05
CA CYS A 162 1.21 -11.95 -2.11
C CYS A 162 1.57 -13.45 -2.09
N GLY A 163 2.83 -13.82 -1.83
CA GLY A 163 3.31 -15.21 -1.88
C GLY A 163 2.78 -16.12 -0.76
N ASP A 164 2.91 -17.44 -0.98
CA ASP A 164 2.12 -18.56 -0.40
C ASP A 164 2.22 -18.83 1.12
N ARG A 165 2.47 -17.83 1.97
CA ARG A 165 2.34 -18.00 3.42
C ARG A 165 1.27 -17.05 3.95
N PRO A 166 0.06 -17.55 4.30
CA PRO A 166 -0.93 -16.70 4.94
C PRO A 166 -0.34 -16.15 6.25
N PRO A 167 -0.54 -14.86 6.59
CA PRO A 167 -0.22 -14.39 7.92
C PRO A 167 -1.05 -15.20 8.92
N ARG A 168 -0.38 -15.88 9.83
CA ARG A 168 -1.05 -16.43 11.02
C ARG A 168 -1.47 -15.25 11.86
N PHE A 169 -2.76 -14.90 11.82
CA PHE A 169 -3.33 -13.87 12.66
C PHE A 169 -3.19 -14.25 14.14
N SER A 170 -2.24 -13.65 14.84
CA SER A 170 -2.21 -13.62 16.31
C SER A 170 -2.62 -12.23 16.79
N ARG A 171 -3.89 -11.87 16.55
CA ARG A 171 -4.63 -10.95 17.42
C ARG A 171 -6.13 -10.99 17.13
N PRO A 172 -6.99 -11.15 18.15
CA PRO A 172 -8.42 -11.00 17.96
C PRO A 172 -8.73 -9.53 17.61
N LEU A 173 -9.54 -9.33 16.56
CA LEU A 173 -10.14 -8.04 16.25
C LEU A 173 -10.78 -7.47 17.52
N SER A 174 -10.55 -6.18 17.79
CA SER A 174 -11.22 -5.52 18.89
C SER A 174 -12.74 -5.64 18.68
N ARG A 175 -13.49 -5.94 19.75
CA ARG A 175 -14.95 -6.16 19.73
C ARG A 175 -15.75 -5.01 19.09
N ALA A 176 -15.13 -3.84 18.91
CA ALA A 176 -15.71 -2.66 18.27
C ALA A 176 -15.91 -2.83 16.76
N LEU A 177 -14.96 -3.44 16.04
CA LEU A 177 -15.02 -3.60 14.57
C LEU A 177 -16.00 -4.72 14.15
N VAL A 178 -16.17 -5.74 14.98
CA VAL A 178 -17.10 -6.86 14.69
C VAL A 178 -18.57 -6.42 14.83
N ARG A 179 -18.85 -5.42 15.67
CA ARG A 179 -20.23 -4.96 15.93
C ARG A 179 -20.77 -4.01 14.85
N SER A 180 -19.92 -3.28 14.13
CA SER A 180 -20.36 -2.38 13.06
C SER A 180 -20.63 -3.09 11.73
N ALA A 181 -20.11 -4.31 11.54
CA ALA A 181 -20.36 -5.13 10.35
C ALA A 181 -21.66 -5.97 10.44
N LEU A 182 -22.27 -6.08 11.62
CA LEU A 182 -23.45 -6.92 11.88
C LEU A 182 -24.76 -6.14 12.03
N THR A 183 -24.73 -4.82 11.84
CA THR A 183 -25.92 -3.97 11.87
C THR A 183 -26.06 -3.22 10.55
N LYS A 184 -26.81 -3.82 9.62
CA LYS A 184 -27.62 -3.05 8.67
C LYS A 184 -29.10 -3.30 9.00
N PRO A 185 -29.97 -2.29 8.93
CA PRO A 185 -31.42 -2.48 8.95
C PRO A 185 -31.90 -3.27 7.73
#